data_AF-A0A086ABE6-F1
#
_entry.id   AF-A0A086ABE6-F1
#
_cell.length_a   1.000
_cell.length_b   1.000
_cell.length_c   1.000
_cell.angle_alpha   90.00
_cell.angle_beta   90.00
_cell.angle_gamma   90.00
#
_symmetry.space_group_name_H-M   'P 1'
#
loop_
_entity.id
_entity.type
_entity.pdbx_description
1 polymer ?
#
loop_
_entity_poly.entity_id
_entity_poly.type
_entity_poly.pdbx_seq_one_letter_code
_entity_poly.pdbx_strand_id
1 'polypeptide(L)'
;MLSAEDIYSQLSHVKNYENWDTGLNGKSAVSLFLFHYSKLKKSTEAHNKGIDLLEHELNNLESISNVSLFNGLCGIAWSVNYLASENMIDIDHDDFLPDLLESELKSIFFSNNALISDHQFKNNSDIFFYFIERYSTTQSDILKNEYEIFINRSLILFTHFFHQLDSHKLYEKLDIKNLIGFIRNLNLLAQSFQSPLLHFLFSKSNNWVLSALEVNNINLSALFQSANYITDTTHSKKLTKLLTKNNKKTVNEMTLDKINISENIGIWNEGTSNLGLKHIVFEDQIKKKSLKYLLELD
;
A
#
# COMPACT_ATOMS: atom_id res chain seq x y z
N MET A 1 24.38 9.10 -2.42
CA MET A 1 22.95 8.90 -2.65
C MET A 1 22.70 9.15 -4.12
N LEU A 2 22.03 8.26 -4.87
CA LEU A 2 21.61 8.56 -6.24
C LEU A 2 20.61 9.72 -6.16
N SER A 3 20.84 10.77 -6.95
CA SER A 3 19.89 11.87 -7.06
C SER A 3 18.65 11.42 -7.84
N ALA A 4 17.54 12.14 -7.70
CA ALA A 4 16.36 11.92 -8.54
C ALA A 4 16.71 12.02 -10.05
N GLU A 5 17.70 12.84 -10.42
CA GLU A 5 18.20 12.98 -11.79
C GLU A 5 18.90 11.70 -12.28
N ASP A 6 19.74 11.08 -11.43
CA ASP A 6 20.42 9.83 -11.78
C ASP A 6 19.40 8.70 -12.01
N ILE A 7 18.37 8.65 -11.17
CA ILE A 7 17.28 7.67 -11.26
C ILE A 7 16.46 7.90 -12.54
N TYR A 8 16.11 9.16 -12.84
CA TYR A 8 15.42 9.51 -14.08
C TYR A 8 16.25 9.14 -15.31
N SER A 9 17.54 9.51 -15.34
CA SER A 9 18.42 9.17 -16.47
C SER A 9 18.44 7.66 -16.71
N GLN A 10 18.53 6.85 -15.65
CA GLN A 10 18.52 5.39 -15.76
C GLN A 10 17.20 4.84 -16.30
N LEU A 11 16.06 5.32 -15.78
CA LEU A 11 14.73 4.85 -16.20
C LEU A 11 14.34 5.37 -17.59
N SER A 12 14.78 6.57 -17.98
CA SER A 12 14.47 7.22 -19.26
C SER A 12 15.07 6.46 -20.45
N HIS A 13 16.22 5.80 -20.28
CA HIS A 13 16.90 5.06 -21.34
C HIS A 13 16.36 3.65 -21.60
N VAL A 14 15.50 3.11 -20.73
CA VAL A 14 14.88 1.81 -20.98
C VAL A 14 13.80 1.96 -22.06
N LYS A 15 14.05 1.36 -23.23
CA LYS A 15 13.19 1.41 -24.42
C LYS A 15 12.14 0.30 -24.49
N ASN A 16 12.39 -0.84 -23.85
CA ASN A 16 11.45 -1.96 -23.81
C ASN A 16 11.00 -2.21 -22.37
N TYR A 17 9.83 -1.67 -22.03
CA TYR A 17 9.17 -1.89 -20.75
C TYR A 17 8.10 -2.98 -20.82
N GLU A 18 7.94 -3.70 -21.94
CA GLU A 18 6.94 -4.78 -22.07
C GLU A 18 7.19 -5.89 -21.03
N ASN A 19 8.46 -6.20 -20.76
CA ASN A 19 8.87 -7.22 -19.80
C ASN A 19 8.87 -6.76 -18.33
N TRP A 20 8.52 -5.49 -18.07
CA TRP A 20 8.40 -5.02 -16.70
C TRP A 20 7.16 -5.63 -16.04
N ASP A 21 7.22 -5.81 -14.73
CA ASP A 21 6.05 -6.23 -13.95
C ASP A 21 4.91 -5.20 -14.08
N THR A 22 3.77 -5.55 -13.50
CA THR A 22 2.59 -4.68 -13.39
C THR A 22 2.40 -4.18 -11.96
N GLY A 23 1.57 -3.15 -11.78
CA GLY A 23 1.25 -2.58 -10.48
C GLY A 23 2.45 -1.89 -9.82
N LEU A 24 2.45 -1.82 -8.49
CA LEU A 24 3.44 -1.05 -7.73
C LEU A 24 4.83 -1.72 -7.65
N ASN A 25 5.04 -2.90 -8.21
CA ASN A 25 6.38 -3.45 -8.44
C ASN A 25 6.87 -3.25 -9.87
N GLY A 26 6.04 -2.67 -10.72
CA GLY A 26 6.28 -2.58 -12.15
C GLY A 26 6.05 -1.20 -12.73
N LYS A 27 5.41 -1.16 -13.90
CA LYS A 27 5.24 0.07 -14.70
C LYS A 27 4.48 1.14 -13.93
N SER A 28 3.47 0.77 -13.14
CA SER A 28 2.71 1.75 -12.35
C SER A 28 3.58 2.48 -11.31
N ALA A 29 4.55 1.80 -10.68
CA ALA A 29 5.51 2.44 -9.77
C ALA A 29 6.45 3.41 -10.49
N VAL A 30 6.95 3.01 -11.66
CA VAL A 30 7.82 3.87 -12.47
C VAL A 30 7.05 5.09 -12.97
N SER A 31 5.80 4.90 -13.41
CA SER A 31 4.90 5.99 -13.80
C SER A 31 4.71 7.00 -12.66
N LEU A 32 4.42 6.55 -11.44
CA LEU A 32 4.34 7.41 -10.25
C LEU A 32 5.61 8.24 -10.04
N PHE A 33 6.79 7.59 -10.10
CA PHE A 33 8.06 8.29 -9.99
C PHE A 33 8.21 9.37 -11.07
N LEU A 34 7.89 9.05 -12.32
CA LEU A 34 8.02 9.96 -13.46
C LEU A 34 7.07 11.17 -13.35
N PHE A 35 5.83 10.99 -12.89
CA PHE A 35 4.92 12.10 -12.63
C PHE A 35 5.46 13.02 -11.53
N HIS A 36 5.93 12.46 -10.43
CA HIS A 36 6.56 13.23 -9.36
C HIS A 36 7.83 13.96 -9.82
N TYR A 37 8.67 13.29 -10.59
CA TYR A 37 9.87 13.89 -11.17
C TYR A 37 9.52 15.03 -12.13
N SER A 38 8.52 14.83 -12.98
CA SER A 38 8.04 15.84 -13.92
C SER A 38 7.55 17.10 -13.19
N LYS A 39 6.85 16.95 -12.07
CA LYS A 39 6.38 18.05 -11.22
C LYS A 39 7.56 18.83 -10.60
N LEU A 40 8.53 18.10 -10.04
CA LEU A 40 9.70 18.69 -9.39
C LEU A 40 10.61 19.44 -10.38
N LYS A 41 10.86 18.84 -11.55
CA LYS A 41 11.82 19.34 -12.56
C LYS A 41 11.17 20.10 -13.72
N LYS A 42 9.84 20.16 -13.77
CA LYS A 42 9.06 20.69 -14.90
C LYS A 42 9.40 20.01 -16.22
N SER A 43 9.65 18.70 -16.19
CA SER A 43 10.04 17.91 -17.36
C SER A 43 8.83 17.33 -18.08
N THR A 44 8.50 17.87 -19.25
CA THR A 44 7.45 17.34 -20.13
C THR A 44 7.78 15.94 -20.64
N GLU A 45 9.06 15.64 -20.88
CA GLU A 45 9.48 14.31 -21.32
C GLU A 45 9.19 13.25 -20.26
N ALA A 46 9.51 13.54 -18.99
CA ALA A 46 9.21 12.64 -17.88
C ALA A 46 7.70 12.42 -17.73
N HIS A 47 6.91 13.49 -17.88
CA HIS A 47 5.45 13.42 -17.83
C HIS A 47 4.90 12.51 -18.93
N ASN A 48 5.31 12.71 -20.19
CA ASN A 48 4.86 11.90 -21.32
C ASN A 48 5.25 10.43 -21.14
N LYS A 49 6.46 10.15 -20.66
CA LYS A 49 6.87 8.76 -20.38
C LYS A 49 6.05 8.14 -19.23
N GLY A 50 5.65 8.94 -18.25
CA GLY A 50 4.74 8.52 -17.19
C GLY A 50 3.36 8.12 -17.71
N ILE A 51 2.83 8.90 -18.67
CA ILE A 51 1.58 8.60 -19.38
C ILE A 51 1.72 7.29 -20.17
N ASP A 52 2.76 7.16 -21.01
CA ASP A 52 2.97 5.97 -21.85
C ASP A 52 2.96 4.67 -21.02
N LEU A 53 3.62 4.67 -19.86
CA LEU A 53 3.67 3.52 -18.96
C LEU A 53 2.32 3.22 -18.30
N LEU A 54 1.57 4.26 -17.93
CA LEU A 54 0.26 4.10 -17.31
C LEU A 54 -0.77 3.61 -18.33
N GLU A 55 -0.79 4.20 -19.53
CA GLU A 55 -1.65 3.75 -20.63
C GLU A 55 -1.32 2.31 -21.03
N HIS A 56 -0.05 1.92 -21.04
CA HIS A 56 0.32 0.53 -21.29
C HIS A 56 -0.29 -0.42 -20.24
N GLU A 57 -0.32 -0.06 -18.95
CA GLU A 57 -0.97 -0.90 -17.93
C GLU A 57 -2.48 -0.98 -18.17
N LEU A 58 -3.12 0.16 -18.44
CA LEU A 58 -4.57 0.25 -18.64
C LEU A 58 -5.06 -0.46 -19.90
N ASN A 59 -4.25 -0.46 -20.97
CA ASN A 59 -4.57 -1.16 -22.21
C ASN A 59 -4.40 -2.69 -22.12
N ASN A 60 -3.75 -3.20 -21.06
CA ASN A 60 -3.44 -4.61 -20.90
C ASN A 60 -4.14 -5.25 -19.68
N LEU A 61 -5.16 -4.59 -19.11
CA LEU A 61 -5.85 -5.06 -17.89
C LEU A 61 -6.38 -6.49 -18.02
N GLU A 62 -6.93 -6.87 -19.18
CA GLU A 62 -7.48 -8.22 -19.43
C GLU A 62 -6.42 -9.34 -19.30
N SER A 63 -5.14 -9.01 -19.44
CA SER A 63 -4.04 -9.97 -19.30
C SER A 63 -3.58 -10.17 -17.85
N ILE A 64 -4.07 -9.34 -16.92
CA ILE A 64 -3.61 -9.29 -15.53
C ILE A 64 -4.57 -10.09 -14.65
N SER A 65 -4.13 -11.26 -14.20
CA SER A 65 -4.89 -12.11 -13.27
C SER A 65 -4.60 -11.80 -11.79
N ASN A 66 -3.51 -11.09 -11.51
CA ASN A 66 -3.11 -10.78 -10.15
C ASN A 66 -3.88 -9.54 -9.67
N VAL A 67 -4.44 -9.62 -8.47
CA VAL A 67 -5.31 -8.59 -7.89
C VAL A 67 -4.59 -7.76 -6.82
N SER A 68 -3.38 -8.15 -6.45
CA SER A 68 -2.63 -7.55 -5.35
C SER A 68 -2.25 -6.10 -5.62
N LEU A 69 -1.97 -5.37 -4.54
CA LEU A 69 -1.55 -3.97 -4.59
C LEU A 69 -0.19 -3.81 -5.28
N PHE A 70 0.70 -4.80 -5.13
CA PHE A 70 2.06 -4.70 -5.64
C PHE A 70 2.22 -5.21 -7.06
N ASN A 71 1.54 -6.30 -7.44
CA ASN A 71 1.78 -6.96 -8.72
C ASN A 71 0.50 -7.06 -9.57
N GLY A 72 -0.50 -6.21 -9.34
CA GLY A 72 -1.83 -6.46 -9.85
C GLY A 72 -2.74 -5.26 -9.99
N LEU A 73 -4.00 -5.57 -10.32
CA LEU A 73 -5.07 -4.62 -10.63
C LEU A 73 -5.25 -3.55 -9.54
N CYS A 74 -5.15 -3.93 -8.27
CA CYS A 74 -5.28 -2.99 -7.15
C CYS A 74 -4.18 -1.93 -7.14
N GLY A 75 -2.95 -2.29 -7.55
CA GLY A 75 -1.84 -1.34 -7.69
C GLY A 75 -2.06 -0.33 -8.80
N ILE A 76 -2.54 -0.80 -9.94
CA ILE A 76 -2.88 0.06 -11.08
C ILE A 76 -4.02 1.01 -10.72
N ALA A 77 -5.10 0.48 -10.14
CA ALA A 77 -6.25 1.27 -9.71
C ALA A 77 -5.86 2.35 -8.70
N TRP A 78 -5.01 1.99 -7.72
CA TRP A 78 -4.51 2.93 -6.74
C TRP A 78 -3.64 4.02 -7.39
N SER A 79 -2.75 3.67 -8.33
CA SER A 79 -1.91 4.64 -9.03
C SER A 79 -2.74 5.67 -9.80
N VAL A 80 -3.76 5.23 -10.55
CA VAL A 80 -4.67 6.15 -11.26
C VAL A 80 -5.39 7.06 -10.27
N ASN A 81 -5.98 6.49 -9.21
CA ASN A 81 -6.66 7.27 -8.16
C ASN A 81 -5.74 8.32 -7.54
N TYR A 82 -4.52 7.90 -7.18
CA TYR A 82 -3.53 8.77 -6.56
C TYR A 82 -3.15 9.93 -7.49
N LEU A 83 -2.75 9.62 -8.72
CA LEU A 83 -2.32 10.61 -9.71
C LEU A 83 -3.44 11.61 -10.04
N ALA A 84 -4.68 11.14 -10.21
CA ALA A 84 -5.84 12.00 -10.43
C ALA A 84 -6.09 12.90 -9.21
N SER A 85 -6.09 12.34 -8.00
CA SER A 85 -6.34 13.11 -6.76
C SER A 85 -5.27 14.18 -6.48
N GLU A 86 -4.06 13.99 -6.99
CA GLU A 86 -2.95 14.96 -6.88
C GLU A 86 -2.86 15.89 -8.11
N ASN A 87 -3.84 15.86 -9.01
CA ASN A 87 -3.92 16.63 -10.26
C ASN A 87 -2.69 16.43 -11.16
N MET A 88 -2.12 15.22 -11.18
CA MET A 88 -0.98 14.85 -12.03
C MET A 88 -1.41 14.30 -13.38
N ILE A 89 -2.66 13.84 -13.48
CA ILE A 89 -3.31 13.40 -14.72
C ILE A 89 -4.71 14.01 -14.79
N ASP A 90 -5.20 14.25 -16.00
CA ASP A 90 -6.53 14.79 -16.27
C ASP A 90 -7.51 13.64 -16.50
N ILE A 91 -7.87 12.94 -15.43
CA ILE A 91 -8.85 11.85 -15.43
C ILE A 91 -9.84 12.10 -14.30
N ASP A 92 -11.14 12.10 -14.61
CA ASP A 92 -12.16 11.97 -13.58
C ASP A 92 -12.18 10.53 -13.08
N HIS A 93 -11.45 10.30 -11.99
CA HIS A 93 -11.33 9.01 -11.36
C HIS A 93 -12.64 8.51 -10.72
N ASP A 94 -13.64 9.37 -10.48
CA ASP A 94 -14.94 8.97 -9.95
C ASP A 94 -15.82 8.40 -11.06
N ASP A 95 -15.66 8.87 -12.30
CA ASP A 95 -16.33 8.31 -13.46
C ASP A 95 -15.56 7.10 -14.05
N PHE A 96 -14.22 7.15 -14.05
CA PHE A 96 -13.39 6.18 -14.76
C PHE A 96 -13.17 4.85 -14.01
N LEU A 97 -12.88 4.89 -12.71
CA LEU A 97 -12.47 3.70 -11.95
C LEU A 97 -13.59 2.70 -11.64
N PRO A 98 -14.82 3.15 -11.29
CA PRO A 98 -15.89 2.22 -10.89
C PRO A 98 -16.16 1.11 -11.90
N ASP A 99 -16.27 1.49 -13.17
CA ASP A 99 -16.57 0.57 -14.27
C ASP A 99 -15.33 -0.21 -14.70
N LEU A 100 -14.15 0.42 -14.71
CA LEU A 100 -12.94 -0.20 -15.22
C LEU A 100 -12.38 -1.29 -14.30
N LEU A 101 -12.32 -1.05 -12.99
CA LEU A 101 -11.62 -1.94 -12.05
C LEU A 101 -12.42 -2.23 -10.77
N GLU A 102 -13.20 -1.29 -10.26
CA GLU A 102 -13.78 -1.47 -8.92
C GLU A 102 -14.85 -2.56 -8.87
N SER A 103 -15.64 -2.72 -9.93
CA SER A 103 -16.66 -3.77 -10.04
C SER A 103 -16.04 -5.17 -9.90
N GLU A 104 -14.92 -5.41 -10.59
CA GLU A 104 -14.14 -6.64 -10.51
C GLU A 104 -13.50 -6.83 -9.14
N LEU A 105 -12.84 -5.80 -8.59
CA LEU A 105 -12.23 -5.86 -7.26
C LEU A 105 -13.26 -6.17 -6.16
N LYS A 106 -14.45 -5.54 -6.21
CA LYS A 106 -15.57 -5.83 -5.29
C LYS A 106 -16.03 -7.29 -5.44
N SER A 107 -16.15 -7.79 -6.67
CA SER A 107 -16.52 -9.18 -6.94
C SER A 107 -15.50 -10.17 -6.36
N ILE A 108 -14.21 -9.94 -6.58
CA ILE A 108 -13.12 -10.78 -6.05
C ILE A 108 -13.15 -10.78 -4.52
N PHE A 109 -13.30 -9.61 -3.89
CA PHE A 109 -13.30 -9.49 -2.43
C PHE A 109 -14.40 -10.34 -1.76
N PHE A 110 -15.59 -10.39 -2.37
CA PHE A 110 -16.74 -11.12 -1.83
C PHE A 110 -16.97 -12.51 -2.43
N SER A 111 -16.19 -12.95 -3.42
CA SER A 111 -16.36 -14.27 -4.03
C SER A 111 -15.92 -15.42 -3.11
N ASN A 112 -15.03 -15.14 -2.14
CA ASN A 112 -14.51 -16.13 -1.21
C ASN A 112 -15.13 -15.95 0.18
N ASN A 113 -16.14 -16.76 0.51
CA ASN A 113 -16.85 -16.74 1.80
C ASN A 113 -15.98 -17.13 3.01
N ALA A 114 -14.73 -17.52 2.80
CA ALA A 114 -13.82 -17.86 3.86
C ALA A 114 -12.41 -17.39 3.49
N LEU A 115 -11.85 -16.49 4.30
CA LEU A 115 -10.48 -15.97 4.19
C LEU A 115 -9.44 -17.04 4.62
N ILE A 116 -9.56 -18.29 4.15
CA ILE A 116 -8.89 -19.45 4.78
C ILE A 116 -7.36 -19.39 4.66
N SER A 117 -6.84 -18.72 3.63
CA SER A 117 -5.41 -18.63 3.36
C SER A 117 -4.83 -17.23 3.61
N ASP A 118 -3.56 -17.20 4.01
CA ASP A 118 -2.78 -15.97 4.13
C ASP A 118 -2.73 -15.17 2.81
N HIS A 119 -2.65 -15.85 1.67
CA HIS A 119 -2.72 -15.23 0.35
C HIS A 119 -4.06 -14.49 0.10
N GLN A 120 -5.18 -15.11 0.44
CA GLN A 120 -6.49 -14.46 0.34
C GLN A 120 -6.61 -13.29 1.32
N PHE A 121 -6.12 -13.45 2.55
CA PHE A 121 -6.08 -12.37 3.53
C PHE A 121 -5.28 -11.17 3.00
N LYS A 122 -4.11 -11.41 2.42
CA LYS A 122 -3.29 -10.39 1.77
C LYS A 122 -4.05 -9.69 0.64
N ASN A 123 -4.63 -10.43 -0.29
CA ASN A 123 -5.35 -9.83 -1.43
C ASN A 123 -6.56 -9.01 -0.98
N ASN A 124 -7.33 -9.50 0.00
CA ASN A 124 -8.43 -8.72 0.55
C ASN A 124 -7.91 -7.50 1.33
N SER A 125 -6.79 -7.60 2.04
CA SER A 125 -6.16 -6.43 2.68
C SER A 125 -5.70 -5.38 1.66
N ASP A 126 -5.15 -5.80 0.52
CA ASP A 126 -4.75 -4.93 -0.58
C ASP A 126 -5.97 -4.20 -1.19
N ILE A 127 -7.04 -4.93 -1.51
CA ILE A 127 -8.30 -4.34 -2.01
C ILE A 127 -8.92 -3.40 -0.98
N PHE A 128 -8.89 -3.77 0.30
CA PHE A 128 -9.41 -2.95 1.38
C PHE A 128 -8.65 -1.62 1.49
N PHE A 129 -7.31 -1.64 1.40
CA PHE A 129 -6.49 -0.43 1.32
C PHE A 129 -6.95 0.50 0.20
N TYR A 130 -7.15 -0.04 -1.00
CA TYR A 130 -7.60 0.75 -2.14
C TYR A 130 -8.97 1.42 -1.89
N PHE A 131 -9.95 0.71 -1.33
CA PHE A 131 -11.26 1.31 -1.04
C PHE A 131 -11.24 2.30 0.14
N ILE A 132 -10.31 2.17 1.09
CA ILE A 132 -10.06 3.22 2.09
C ILE A 132 -9.61 4.51 1.40
N GLU A 133 -8.71 4.40 0.43
CA GLU A 133 -8.22 5.54 -0.34
C GLU A 133 -9.32 6.15 -1.20
N ARG A 134 -10.09 5.34 -1.93
CA ARG A 134 -11.25 5.81 -2.72
C ARG A 134 -12.26 6.54 -1.87
N TYR A 135 -12.58 6.00 -0.68
CA TYR A 135 -13.42 6.71 0.28
C TYR A 135 -12.80 8.08 0.61
N SER A 136 -11.50 8.17 0.88
CA SER A 136 -10.87 9.44 1.25
C SER A 136 -10.76 10.48 0.12
N THR A 137 -10.73 10.05 -1.15
CA THR A 137 -10.43 10.94 -2.29
C THR A 137 -11.61 11.26 -3.20
N THR A 138 -12.65 10.41 -3.23
CA THR A 138 -13.84 10.65 -4.07
C THR A 138 -14.51 11.98 -3.74
N GLN A 139 -15.00 12.65 -4.77
CA GLN A 139 -15.80 13.88 -4.68
C GLN A 139 -17.30 13.60 -4.86
N SER A 140 -17.66 12.41 -5.34
CA SER A 140 -19.04 11.97 -5.49
C SER A 140 -19.62 11.46 -4.16
N ASP A 141 -20.67 12.13 -3.66
CA ASP A 141 -21.41 11.69 -2.46
C ASP A 141 -22.02 10.29 -2.61
N ILE A 142 -22.43 9.93 -3.84
CA ILE A 142 -23.00 8.62 -4.15
C ILE A 142 -21.93 7.54 -3.96
N LEU A 143 -20.77 7.70 -4.61
CA LEU A 143 -19.66 6.75 -4.48
C LEU A 143 -19.12 6.71 -3.05
N LYS A 144 -19.04 7.87 -2.38
CA LYS A 144 -18.65 7.97 -0.97
C LYS A 144 -19.49 7.05 -0.09
N ASN A 145 -20.81 7.08 -0.26
CA ASN A 145 -21.73 6.19 0.47
C ASN A 145 -21.54 4.71 0.07
N GLU A 146 -21.30 4.41 -1.21
CA GLU A 146 -20.98 3.04 -1.63
C GLU A 146 -19.69 2.51 -1.00
N TYR A 147 -18.64 3.32 -0.94
CA TYR A 147 -17.38 2.96 -0.33
C TYR A 147 -17.51 2.79 1.19
N GLU A 148 -18.31 3.61 1.86
CA GLU A 148 -18.66 3.41 3.26
C GLU A 148 -19.36 2.07 3.50
N ILE A 149 -20.31 1.69 2.65
CA ILE A 149 -20.98 0.38 2.70
C ILE A 149 -19.96 -0.74 2.49
N PHE A 150 -19.07 -0.61 1.50
CA PHE A 150 -18.01 -1.58 1.23
C PHE A 150 -17.06 -1.75 2.42
N ILE A 151 -16.61 -0.65 3.01
CA ILE A 151 -15.71 -0.64 4.18
C ILE A 151 -16.39 -1.33 5.37
N ASN A 152 -17.65 -0.99 5.66
CA ASN A 152 -18.41 -1.64 6.74
C ASN A 152 -18.53 -3.16 6.52
N ARG A 153 -18.88 -3.59 5.30
CA ARG A 153 -18.95 -5.02 4.95
C ARG A 153 -17.59 -5.70 5.08
N SER A 154 -16.51 -5.03 4.69
CA SER A 154 -15.13 -5.52 4.83
C SER A 154 -14.75 -5.72 6.29
N LEU A 155 -15.04 -4.75 7.17
CA LEU A 155 -14.78 -4.85 8.60
C LEU A 155 -15.55 -6.02 9.25
N ILE A 156 -16.81 -6.24 8.85
CA ILE A 156 -17.61 -7.39 9.30
C ILE A 156 -16.96 -8.70 8.85
N LEU A 157 -16.55 -8.79 7.58
CA LEU A 157 -15.89 -9.98 7.04
C LEU A 157 -14.57 -10.29 7.77
N PHE A 158 -13.70 -9.29 7.94
CA PHE A 158 -12.45 -9.46 8.70
C PHE A 158 -12.70 -9.86 10.15
N THR A 159 -13.73 -9.30 10.78
CA THR A 159 -14.12 -9.65 12.17
C THR A 159 -14.54 -11.11 12.25
N HIS A 160 -15.40 -11.54 11.34
CA HIS A 160 -15.84 -12.93 11.25
C HIS A 160 -14.66 -13.88 11.04
N PHE A 161 -13.76 -13.52 10.11
CA PHE A 161 -12.55 -14.28 9.85
C PHE A 161 -11.63 -14.39 11.07
N PHE A 162 -11.42 -13.28 11.78
CA PHE A 162 -10.58 -13.27 12.97
C PHE A 162 -11.17 -14.14 14.07
N HIS A 163 -12.50 -14.15 14.24
CA HIS A 163 -13.17 -15.08 15.14
C HIS A 163 -12.95 -16.54 14.75
N GLN A 164 -13.03 -16.88 13.46
CA GLN A 164 -12.77 -18.25 12.98
C GLN A 164 -11.32 -18.69 13.22
N LEU A 165 -10.35 -17.82 12.97
CA LEU A 165 -8.94 -18.11 13.24
C LEU A 165 -8.68 -18.32 14.73
N ASP A 166 -9.26 -17.47 15.57
CA ASP A 166 -9.11 -17.54 17.03
C ASP A 166 -9.73 -18.84 17.58
N SER A 167 -10.95 -19.19 17.14
CA SER A 167 -11.65 -20.38 17.61
C SER A 167 -10.95 -21.68 17.24
N HIS A 168 -10.24 -21.70 16.10
CA HIS A 168 -9.50 -22.86 15.62
C HIS A 168 -8.00 -22.79 15.91
N LYS A 169 -7.51 -21.75 16.60
CA LYS A 169 -6.09 -21.49 16.87
C LYS A 169 -5.22 -21.50 15.60
N LEU A 170 -5.72 -20.89 14.54
CA LEU A 170 -5.09 -20.86 13.21
C LEU A 170 -4.41 -19.52 12.88
N TYR A 171 -4.43 -18.54 13.78
CA TYR A 171 -3.86 -17.20 13.51
C TYR A 171 -2.35 -17.23 13.20
N GLU A 172 -1.62 -18.25 13.68
CA GLU A 172 -0.20 -18.45 13.38
C GLU A 172 0.07 -18.80 11.90
N LYS A 173 -0.97 -19.13 11.13
CA LYS A 173 -0.87 -19.36 9.69
C LYS A 173 -0.78 -18.07 8.87
N LEU A 174 -1.06 -16.91 9.48
CA LEU A 174 -0.93 -15.62 8.81
C LEU A 174 0.51 -15.13 8.87
N ASP A 175 1.02 -14.65 7.74
CA ASP A 175 2.31 -13.98 7.71
C ASP A 175 2.23 -12.68 8.52
N ILE A 176 3.20 -12.48 9.41
CA ILE A 176 3.32 -11.29 10.25
C ILE A 176 3.35 -10.02 9.37
N LYS A 177 3.99 -10.06 8.19
CA LYS A 177 4.04 -8.92 7.27
C LYS A 177 2.66 -8.52 6.77
N ASN A 178 1.80 -9.50 6.45
CA ASN A 178 0.43 -9.24 6.02
C ASN A 178 -0.41 -8.67 7.16
N LEU A 179 -0.24 -9.19 8.38
CA LEU A 179 -0.89 -8.64 9.57
C LEU A 179 -0.47 -7.20 9.86
N ILE A 180 0.80 -6.85 9.66
CA ILE A 180 1.29 -5.48 9.82
C ILE A 180 0.73 -4.56 8.73
N GLY A 181 0.70 -5.01 7.47
CA GLY A 181 0.01 -4.29 6.39
C GLY A 181 -1.46 -4.02 6.73
N PHE A 182 -2.15 -5.03 7.28
CA PHE A 182 -3.53 -4.86 7.75
C PHE A 182 -3.66 -3.85 8.90
N ILE A 183 -2.78 -3.88 9.90
CA ILE A 183 -2.77 -2.86 10.99
C ILE A 183 -2.57 -1.45 10.42
N ARG A 184 -1.69 -1.29 9.44
CA ARG A 184 -1.49 0.00 8.75
C ARG A 184 -2.77 0.46 8.03
N ASN A 185 -3.49 -0.44 7.36
CA ASN A 185 -4.78 -0.13 6.75
C ASN A 185 -5.82 0.33 7.78
N LEU A 186 -5.89 -0.34 8.95
CA LEU A 186 -6.75 0.08 10.04
C LEU A 186 -6.36 1.46 10.59
N ASN A 187 -5.06 1.76 10.72
CA ASN A 187 -4.57 3.08 11.14
C ASN A 187 -4.93 4.18 10.14
N LEU A 188 -4.88 3.89 8.84
CA LEU A 188 -5.30 4.81 7.79
C LEU A 188 -6.81 5.07 7.88
N LEU A 189 -7.61 4.01 7.99
CA LEU A 189 -9.06 4.08 8.06
C LEU A 189 -9.54 4.84 9.30
N ALA A 190 -8.97 4.56 10.48
CA ALA A 190 -9.38 5.16 11.75
C ALA A 190 -9.28 6.70 11.81
N GLN A 191 -8.58 7.32 10.86
CA GLN A 191 -8.47 8.77 10.76
C GLN A 191 -9.72 9.44 10.17
N SER A 192 -10.50 8.70 9.37
CA SER A 192 -11.62 9.24 8.61
C SER A 192 -12.90 8.43 8.75
N PHE A 193 -12.86 7.33 9.51
CA PHE A 193 -13.96 6.39 9.63
C PHE A 193 -14.07 5.86 11.06
N GLN A 194 -15.30 5.83 11.57
CA GLN A 194 -15.59 5.32 12.91
C GLN A 194 -16.35 4.01 12.79
N SER A 195 -15.84 2.97 13.42
CA SER A 195 -16.57 1.71 13.55
C SER A 195 -16.18 1.01 14.85
N PRO A 196 -17.14 0.44 15.58
CA PRO A 196 -16.85 -0.34 16.79
C PRO A 196 -15.99 -1.57 16.49
N LEU A 197 -15.99 -2.06 15.25
CA LEU A 197 -15.19 -3.22 14.83
C LEU A 197 -13.69 -2.92 14.75
N LEU A 198 -13.29 -1.65 14.58
CA LEU A 198 -11.88 -1.26 14.54
C LEU A 198 -11.15 -1.65 15.82
N HIS A 199 -11.78 -1.42 16.98
CA HIS A 199 -11.17 -1.76 18.27
C HIS A 199 -10.89 -3.25 18.39
N PHE A 200 -11.85 -4.11 18.00
CA PHE A 200 -11.67 -5.55 18.01
C PHE A 200 -10.55 -5.99 17.08
N LEU A 201 -10.56 -5.51 15.83
CA LEU A 201 -9.58 -5.87 14.81
C LEU A 201 -8.17 -5.44 15.21
N PHE A 202 -7.98 -4.19 15.65
CA PHE A 202 -6.70 -3.70 16.16
C PHE A 202 -6.19 -4.53 17.34
N SER A 203 -7.05 -4.80 18.32
CA SER A 203 -6.67 -5.55 19.51
C SER A 203 -6.17 -6.96 19.13
N LYS A 204 -6.91 -7.66 18.27
CA LYS A 204 -6.54 -9.00 17.82
C LYS A 204 -5.28 -9.01 16.95
N SER A 205 -5.20 -8.16 15.92
CA SER A 205 -4.04 -8.12 15.04
C SER A 205 -2.76 -7.75 15.78
N ASN A 206 -2.81 -6.73 16.66
CA ASN A 206 -1.65 -6.34 17.46
C ASN A 206 -1.19 -7.45 18.39
N ASN A 207 -2.12 -8.14 19.05
CA ASN A 207 -1.79 -9.25 19.94
C ASN A 207 -1.15 -10.42 19.18
N TRP A 208 -1.67 -10.77 17.99
CA TRP A 208 -1.10 -11.84 17.17
C TRP A 208 0.30 -11.51 16.67
N VAL A 209 0.51 -10.28 16.18
CA VAL A 209 1.85 -9.82 15.78
C VAL A 209 2.80 -9.87 16.97
N LEU A 210 2.41 -9.34 18.13
CA LEU A 210 3.26 -9.35 19.33
C LEU A 210 3.51 -10.75 19.87
N SER A 211 2.60 -11.71 19.65
CA SER A 211 2.82 -13.11 20.02
C SER A 211 3.89 -13.75 19.13
N ALA A 212 3.84 -13.51 17.83
CA ALA A 212 4.73 -14.10 16.84
C ALA A 212 6.06 -13.34 16.65
N LEU A 213 6.17 -12.10 17.15
CA LEU A 213 7.34 -11.26 16.91
C LEU A 213 8.61 -11.82 17.60
N GLU A 214 9.51 -12.35 16.79
CA GLU A 214 10.93 -12.48 17.09
C GLU A 214 11.64 -11.16 16.71
N VAL A 215 12.58 -10.69 17.52
CA VAL A 215 12.94 -9.26 17.67
C VAL A 215 13.70 -8.62 16.48
N ASN A 216 13.66 -9.14 15.25
CA ASN A 216 14.52 -8.67 14.16
C ASN A 216 13.78 -8.22 12.88
N ASN A 217 14.24 -7.07 12.33
CA ASN A 217 14.02 -6.54 10.96
C ASN A 217 12.58 -6.34 10.47
N ILE A 218 11.67 -5.90 11.34
CA ILE A 218 10.31 -5.51 10.95
C ILE A 218 10.06 -4.06 11.36
N ASN A 219 9.49 -3.25 10.47
CA ASN A 219 9.05 -1.89 10.80
C ASN A 219 7.80 -1.94 11.68
N LEU A 220 7.92 -1.49 12.93
CA LEU A 220 6.88 -1.55 13.95
C LEU A 220 6.09 -0.24 14.12
N SER A 221 6.28 0.76 13.27
CA SER A 221 5.59 2.07 13.37
C SER A 221 4.06 1.91 13.49
N ALA A 222 3.49 0.98 12.72
CA ALA A 222 2.07 0.68 12.71
C ALA A 222 1.53 0.15 14.06
N LEU A 223 2.33 -0.68 14.75
CA LEU A 223 2.00 -1.18 16.09
C LEU A 223 2.05 -0.04 17.12
N PHE A 224 2.98 0.90 16.96
CA PHE A 224 3.08 2.05 17.85
C PHE A 224 1.90 3.01 17.68
N GLN A 225 1.46 3.28 16.45
CA GLN A 225 0.28 4.10 16.18
C GLN A 225 -1.01 3.50 16.76
N SER A 226 -1.10 2.18 16.83
CA SER A 226 -2.26 1.45 17.36
C SER A 226 -2.06 0.94 18.80
N ALA A 227 -1.05 1.45 19.53
CA ALA A 227 -0.69 0.95 20.86
C ALA A 227 -1.84 1.02 21.88
N ASN A 228 -2.71 2.03 21.76
CA ASN A 228 -3.85 2.24 22.65
C ASN A 228 -4.91 1.12 22.57
N TYR A 229 -4.88 0.29 21.52
CA TYR A 229 -5.79 -0.85 21.35
C TYR A 229 -5.24 -2.17 21.94
N ILE A 230 -4.03 -2.14 22.49
CA ILE A 230 -3.41 -3.31 23.13
C ILE A 230 -3.90 -3.38 24.58
N THR A 231 -4.82 -4.29 24.83
CA THR A 231 -5.40 -4.50 26.16
C THR A 231 -4.62 -5.51 27.01
N ASP A 232 -3.82 -6.39 26.38
CA ASP A 232 -3.02 -7.37 27.10
C ASP A 232 -1.78 -6.71 27.75
N THR A 233 -1.66 -6.87 29.06
CA THR A 233 -0.59 -6.23 29.84
C THR A 233 0.81 -6.77 29.52
N THR A 234 0.92 -8.02 29.10
CA THR A 234 2.19 -8.64 28.69
C THR A 234 2.64 -8.10 27.34
N HIS A 235 1.73 -8.02 26.39
CA HIS A 235 1.96 -7.42 25.07
C HIS A 235 2.25 -5.92 25.16
N SER A 236 1.54 -5.18 26.01
CA SER A 236 1.82 -3.77 26.28
C SER A 236 3.26 -3.58 26.77
N LYS A 237 3.70 -4.38 27.76
CA LYS A 237 5.09 -4.40 28.23
C LYS A 237 6.09 -4.78 27.14
N LYS A 238 5.76 -5.76 26.28
CA LYS A 238 6.59 -6.18 25.15
C LYS A 238 6.77 -5.02 24.15
N LEU A 239 5.69 -4.31 23.82
CA LEU A 239 5.74 -3.15 22.92
C LEU A 239 6.59 -2.01 23.51
N THR A 240 6.44 -1.69 24.80
CA THR A 240 7.28 -0.67 25.47
C THR A 240 8.76 -1.03 25.43
N LYS A 241 9.11 -2.31 25.61
CA LYS A 241 10.51 -2.77 25.46
C LYS A 241 11.02 -2.61 24.03
N LEU A 242 10.19 -2.85 23.02
CA LEU A 242 10.57 -2.66 21.62
C LEU A 242 10.76 -1.17 21.28
N LEU A 243 9.87 -0.29 21.74
CA LEU A 243 10.00 1.17 21.61
C LEU A 243 11.32 1.69 22.16
N THR A 244 11.68 1.29 23.38
CA THR A 244 12.91 1.72 24.04
C THR A 244 14.18 1.20 23.36
N LYS A 245 14.11 0.04 22.68
CA LYS A 245 15.22 -0.51 21.88
C LYS A 245 15.37 0.22 20.54
N ASN A 246 14.25 0.57 19.89
CA ASN A 246 14.26 1.23 18.58
C ASN A 246 14.73 2.69 18.65
N ASN A 247 14.35 3.42 19.71
CA ASN A 247 14.81 4.80 19.95
C ASN A 247 16.33 4.90 20.22
N LYS A 248 17.02 3.79 20.48
CA LYS A 248 18.48 3.73 20.59
C LYS A 248 19.18 3.43 19.26
N LYS A 249 18.41 3.23 18.18
CA LYS A 249 18.87 2.75 16.87
C LYS A 249 18.48 3.74 15.75
N THR A 250 18.81 5.01 15.93
CA THR A 250 18.74 6.07 14.92
C THR A 250 20.05 6.86 15.08
N VAL A 251 21.03 6.83 14.18
CA VAL A 251 21.03 6.97 12.72
C VAL A 251 22.11 6.03 12.17
N ASN A 252 21.79 5.13 11.26
CA ASN A 252 22.80 4.51 10.40
C ASN A 252 22.52 4.98 8.98
N GLU A 253 23.46 5.75 8.45
CA GLU A 253 23.54 6.14 7.05
C GLU A 253 23.53 4.87 6.19
N MET A 254 22.54 4.74 5.31
CA MET A 254 22.48 3.68 4.31
C MET A 254 23.58 3.94 3.27
N THR A 255 24.66 3.16 3.35
CA THR A 255 25.65 3.03 2.28
C THR A 255 25.08 2.12 1.18
N LEU A 256 24.78 2.73 0.03
CA LEU A 256 24.32 2.06 -1.19
C LEU A 256 25.54 1.53 -1.97
N ASP A 257 25.77 0.23 -1.92
CA ASP A 257 26.59 -0.45 -2.93
C ASP A 257 25.72 -0.78 -4.17
N LYS A 258 26.37 -0.77 -5.34
CA LYS A 258 25.82 -0.87 -6.70
C LYS A 258 24.62 -1.84 -6.83
N ILE A 259 23.40 -1.31 -6.75
CA ILE A 259 22.18 -2.04 -7.10
C ILE A 259 22.17 -2.27 -8.61
N ASN A 260 22.01 -3.53 -9.03
CA ASN A 260 21.84 -3.89 -10.43
C ASN A 260 20.38 -3.61 -10.83
N ILE A 261 20.16 -2.46 -11.48
CA ILE A 261 18.85 -1.83 -11.73
C ILE A 261 17.93 -2.67 -12.64
N SER A 262 18.46 -3.65 -13.37
CA SER A 262 17.69 -4.47 -14.30
C SER A 262 16.74 -5.47 -13.64
N GLU A 263 16.81 -5.67 -12.33
CA GLU A 263 16.03 -6.71 -11.64
C GLU A 263 15.00 -6.19 -10.63
N ASN A 264 15.04 -4.90 -10.23
CA ASN A 264 14.10 -4.37 -9.23
C ASN A 264 13.72 -2.88 -9.45
N ILE A 265 12.69 -2.65 -10.27
CA ILE A 265 12.21 -1.31 -10.67
C ILE A 265 11.08 -0.76 -9.80
N GLY A 266 10.50 -1.59 -8.93
CA GLY A 266 9.27 -1.32 -8.20
C GLY A 266 9.36 -0.40 -6.98
N ILE A 267 8.24 -0.28 -6.27
CA ILE A 267 8.14 0.36 -4.94
C ILE A 267 8.63 -0.58 -3.82
N TRP A 268 8.74 -1.89 -4.04
CA TRP A 268 9.20 -2.81 -2.98
C TRP A 268 10.73 -3.07 -2.99
N ASN A 269 11.29 -3.51 -1.86
CA ASN A 269 12.70 -3.91 -1.69
C ASN A 269 13.76 -2.92 -2.21
N GLU A 270 13.62 -1.62 -1.91
CA GLU A 270 14.57 -0.59 -2.39
C GLU A 270 14.68 -0.52 -3.91
N GLY A 271 13.62 -0.91 -4.63
CA GLY A 271 13.55 -0.79 -6.07
C GLY A 271 13.79 0.65 -6.54
N THR A 272 14.23 0.80 -7.79
CA THR A 272 14.67 2.09 -8.33
C THR A 272 13.62 3.19 -8.18
N SER A 273 12.33 2.87 -8.39
CA SER A 273 11.23 3.81 -8.18
C SER A 273 11.00 4.13 -6.70
N ASN A 274 11.15 3.16 -5.78
CA ASN A 274 11.08 3.41 -4.34
C ASN A 274 12.11 4.46 -3.90
N LEU A 275 13.37 4.30 -4.32
CA LEU A 275 14.46 5.21 -3.95
C LEU A 275 14.19 6.62 -4.48
N GLY A 276 13.74 6.72 -5.73
CA GLY A 276 13.40 8.00 -6.36
C GLY A 276 12.23 8.69 -5.66
N LEU A 277 11.16 7.94 -5.38
CA LEU A 277 9.99 8.46 -4.67
C LEU A 277 10.33 8.87 -3.23
N LYS A 278 11.15 8.10 -2.50
CA LYS A 278 11.63 8.51 -1.16
C LYS A 278 12.37 9.84 -1.22
N HIS A 279 13.31 9.99 -2.17
CA HIS A 279 14.04 11.24 -2.35
C HIS A 279 13.09 12.41 -2.61
N ILE A 280 12.16 12.26 -3.54
CA ILE A 280 11.20 13.32 -3.87
C ILE A 280 10.26 13.61 -2.70
N VAL A 281 9.79 12.61 -1.94
CA VAL A 281 8.95 12.83 -0.75
C VAL A 281 9.68 13.63 0.32
N PHE A 282 10.98 13.39 0.51
CA PHE A 282 11.81 14.20 1.42
C PHE A 282 12.00 15.63 0.92
N GLU A 283 12.21 15.84 -0.38
CA GLU A 283 12.44 17.16 -0.97
C GLU A 283 11.17 18.02 -1.11
N ASP A 284 10.08 17.43 -1.63
CA ASP A 284 8.82 18.11 -1.99
C ASP A 284 7.81 18.11 -0.82
N GLN A 285 8.20 17.61 0.35
CA GLN A 285 7.37 17.51 1.56
C GLN A 285 5.99 16.86 1.31
N ILE A 286 5.92 15.88 0.41
CA ILE A 286 4.66 15.22 0.05
C ILE A 286 3.96 14.71 1.31
N LYS A 287 2.70 15.11 1.49
CA LYS A 287 1.94 14.85 2.73
C LYS A 287 0.99 13.66 2.64
N LYS A 288 0.76 13.10 1.44
CA LYS A 288 -0.20 12.02 1.25
C LYS A 288 0.24 10.78 2.04
N LYS A 289 -0.61 10.35 2.97
CA LYS A 289 -0.29 9.29 3.92
C LYS A 289 -0.21 7.92 3.26
N SER A 290 -1.02 7.64 2.25
CA SER A 290 -0.96 6.38 1.50
C SER A 290 0.34 6.19 0.73
N LEU A 291 0.89 7.24 0.13
CA LEU A 291 2.22 7.15 -0.47
C LEU A 291 3.30 6.93 0.59
N LYS A 292 3.24 7.63 1.74
CA LYS A 292 4.17 7.38 2.86
C LYS A 292 4.08 5.96 3.39
N TYR A 293 2.87 5.42 3.49
CA TYR A 293 2.59 4.03 3.84
C TYR A 293 3.30 3.06 2.89
N LEU A 294 3.16 3.26 1.58
CA LEU A 294 3.79 2.40 0.56
C LEU A 294 5.32 2.50 0.56
N LEU A 295 5.87 3.67 0.91
CA LEU A 295 7.31 3.90 1.01
C LEU A 295 7.90 3.54 2.38
N GLU A 296 7.06 3.14 3.34
CA GLU A 296 7.42 2.87 4.73
C GLU A 296 8.11 4.05 5.45
N LEU A 297 7.67 5.28 5.16
CA LEU A 297 8.23 6.54 5.70
C LEU A 297 7.48 7.09 6.92
N ASP A 298 6.81 6.22 7.69
CA ASP A 298 6.04 6.56 8.90
C ASP A 298 6.89 6.82 10.14
#